data_AF-A0A7S2YKT9-F1
#
_entry.id   AF-A0A7S2YKT9-F1
#
_cell.length_a   1.000
_cell.length_b   1.000
_cell.length_c   1.000
_cell.angle_alpha   90.00
_cell.angle_beta   90.00
_cell.angle_gamma   90.00
#
_symmetry.space_group_name_H-M   'P 1'
#
loop_
_entity.id
_entity.type
_entity.pdbx_description
1 polymer ?
#
loop_
_entity_poly.entity_id
_entity_poly.type
_entity_poly.pdbx_seq_one_letter_code
_entity_poly.pdbx_strand_id
1 'polypeptide(L)'
;MAFNLCHLQRFTDAWSIPLPGGRKASFEDGILRIQLEDVNNLPTVPPLGTKMDPKVESSIQVLDTGTSKGYGTFCVATLESRAFLGFYEGTLRSTIDDLENTEYIMSIEGGAKYLDGFERAQDRTTFSPVHLNHADKESPQCNCLRVLCDDVKNVAFFTSRQIEVGEELCFDYGNNYWIGREQEKI
;
A
#
# COMPACT_ATOMS: atom_id res chain seq x y z
N MET A 1 17.78 -44.24 19.87
CA MET A 1 18.07 -42.97 19.17
C MET A 1 16.97 -42.00 19.58
N ALA A 2 17.23 -41.15 20.58
CA ALA A 2 16.23 -40.24 21.14
C ALA A 2 16.24 -38.94 20.33
N PHE A 3 15.08 -38.56 19.78
CA PHE A 3 14.91 -37.23 19.19
C PHE A 3 14.93 -36.20 20.32
N ASN A 4 15.93 -35.33 20.31
CA ASN A 4 15.98 -34.17 21.18
C ASN A 4 14.81 -33.25 20.80
N LEU A 5 13.84 -33.13 21.69
CA LEU A 5 12.79 -32.11 21.64
C LEU A 5 13.48 -30.76 21.70
N CYS A 6 13.57 -30.05 20.56
CA CYS A 6 13.90 -28.64 20.55
C CYS A 6 12.95 -27.93 21.52
N HIS A 7 13.52 -27.28 22.53
CA HIS A 7 12.78 -26.38 23.41
C HIS A 7 11.98 -25.41 22.55
N LEU A 8 10.65 -25.51 22.61
CA LEU A 8 9.76 -24.47 22.10
C LEU A 8 10.01 -23.22 22.96
N GLN A 9 10.95 -22.40 22.53
CA GLN A 9 11.16 -21.09 23.12
C GLN A 9 10.03 -20.20 22.60
N ARG A 10 9.04 -19.95 23.45
CA ARG A 10 7.99 -18.98 23.15
C ARG A 10 8.63 -17.59 23.23
N PHE A 11 8.71 -16.92 22.10
CA PHE A 11 9.05 -15.50 22.08
C PHE A 11 7.84 -14.74 22.64
N THR A 12 7.95 -14.27 23.88
CA THR A 12 6.93 -13.40 24.51
C THR A 12 7.30 -11.92 24.40
N ASP A 13 8.57 -11.63 24.21
CA ASP A 13 9.11 -10.28 24.29
C ASP A 13 9.28 -9.70 22.88
N ALA A 14 9.08 -8.39 22.75
CA ALA A 14 9.32 -7.70 21.49
C ALA A 14 10.81 -7.71 21.13
N TRP A 15 11.13 -7.94 19.85
CA TRP A 15 12.51 -7.93 19.36
C TRP A 15 12.59 -7.45 17.92
N SER A 16 13.77 -6.98 17.52
CA SER A 16 14.10 -6.59 16.15
C SER A 16 15.52 -6.98 15.82
N ILE A 17 15.71 -7.72 14.72
CA ILE A 17 16.99 -8.22 14.24
C ILE A 17 17.21 -7.68 12.80
N PRO A 18 18.32 -6.94 12.56
CA PRO A 18 18.67 -6.56 11.19
C PRO A 18 19.11 -7.78 10.40
N LEU A 19 18.73 -7.82 9.12
CA LEU A 19 19.10 -8.86 8.16
C LEU A 19 19.99 -8.24 7.06
N PRO A 20 20.84 -9.04 6.38
CA PRO A 20 21.74 -8.51 5.34
C PRO A 20 20.99 -7.76 4.23
N GLY A 21 21.54 -6.65 3.73
CA GLY A 21 20.94 -5.86 2.65
C GLY A 21 19.78 -4.97 3.11
N GLY A 22 19.86 -4.40 4.32
CA GLY A 22 18.85 -3.46 4.85
C GLY A 22 17.51 -4.10 5.21
N ARG A 23 17.43 -5.42 5.27
CA ARG A 23 16.22 -6.17 5.65
C ARG A 23 16.08 -6.23 7.17
N LYS A 24 14.90 -6.57 7.68
CA LYS A 24 14.64 -6.66 9.13
C LYS A 24 13.65 -7.77 9.45
N ALA A 25 13.86 -8.49 10.55
CA ALA A 25 12.82 -9.30 11.17
C ALA A 25 12.50 -8.70 12.54
N SER A 26 11.23 -8.57 12.89
CA SER A 26 10.81 -8.08 14.20
C SER A 26 9.57 -8.81 14.68
N PHE A 27 9.45 -8.96 16.00
CA PHE A 27 8.28 -9.50 16.66
C PHE A 27 7.78 -8.48 17.67
N GLU A 28 6.51 -8.13 17.59
CA GLU A 28 5.86 -7.17 18.50
C GLU A 28 4.36 -7.42 18.50
N ASP A 29 3.74 -7.38 19.69
CA ASP A 29 2.32 -7.65 19.92
C ASP A 29 1.82 -8.98 19.32
N GLY A 30 2.66 -10.03 19.40
CA GLY A 30 2.33 -11.36 18.87
C GLY A 30 2.49 -11.48 17.35
N ILE A 31 2.94 -10.43 16.66
CA ILE A 31 3.04 -10.40 15.20
C ILE A 31 4.51 -10.43 14.78
N LEU A 32 4.88 -11.47 14.03
CA LEU A 32 6.16 -11.56 13.33
C LEU A 32 6.09 -10.75 12.02
N ARG A 33 6.98 -9.78 11.86
CA ARG A 33 7.15 -8.96 10.67
C ARG A 33 8.49 -9.25 10.06
N ILE A 34 8.50 -9.56 8.77
CA ILE A 34 9.73 -9.73 7.99
C ILE A 34 9.70 -8.70 6.87
N GLN A 35 10.59 -7.74 6.96
CA GLN A 35 10.85 -6.76 5.92
C GLN A 35 11.92 -7.29 4.97
N LEU A 36 11.48 -7.65 3.77
CA LEU A 36 12.31 -8.26 2.74
C LEU A 36 12.95 -7.24 1.79
N GLU A 37 12.49 -6.00 1.81
CA GLU A 37 13.05 -4.91 0.99
C GLU A 37 14.00 -4.04 1.82
N ASP A 38 14.99 -3.44 1.16
CA ASP A 38 15.95 -2.52 1.78
C ASP A 38 15.22 -1.23 2.20
N VAL A 39 15.05 -1.01 3.50
CA VAL A 39 14.42 0.21 4.05
C VAL A 39 15.09 1.49 3.56
N ASN A 40 16.39 1.44 3.26
CA ASN A 40 17.13 2.63 2.84
C ASN A 40 16.70 3.12 1.45
N ASN A 41 15.97 2.29 0.69
CA ASN A 41 15.45 2.65 -0.62
C ASN A 41 14.00 3.14 -0.60
N LEU A 42 13.30 3.05 0.53
CA LEU A 42 11.94 3.57 0.67
C LEU A 42 11.96 5.07 1.06
N PRO A 43 10.98 5.86 0.57
CA PRO A 43 10.78 7.21 1.07
C PRO A 43 10.48 7.22 2.57
N THR A 44 10.95 8.25 3.28
CA THR A 44 10.57 8.48 4.67
C THR A 44 9.10 8.90 4.73
N VAL A 45 8.30 8.18 5.51
CA VAL A 45 6.90 8.50 5.73
C VAL A 45 6.79 9.82 6.51
N PRO A 46 6.06 10.84 6.02
CA PRO A 46 5.87 12.09 6.75
C PRO A 46 4.92 11.88 7.95
N PRO A 47 4.84 12.83 8.89
CA PRO A 47 3.88 12.75 9.99
C PRO A 47 2.43 12.55 9.50
N LEU A 48 1.62 11.80 10.24
CA LEU A 48 0.20 11.63 9.93
C LEU A 48 -0.51 12.98 9.83
N GLY A 49 -1.41 13.11 8.85
CA GLY A 49 -2.10 14.35 8.52
C GLY A 49 -1.29 15.31 7.64
N THR A 50 -0.05 14.96 7.27
CA THR A 50 0.68 15.68 6.22
C THR A 50 -0.14 15.67 4.94
N LYS A 51 -0.37 16.85 4.38
CA LYS A 51 -1.04 17.02 3.09
C LYS A 51 -0.06 16.86 1.95
N MET A 52 -0.60 16.50 0.79
CA MET A 52 0.13 16.52 -0.47
C MET A 52 0.66 17.92 -0.78
N ASP A 53 1.82 18.00 -1.43
CA ASP A 53 2.27 19.28 -1.99
C ASP A 53 1.24 19.75 -3.03
N PRO A 54 0.76 21.02 -2.99
CA PRO A 54 -0.22 21.53 -3.94
C PRO A 54 0.19 21.37 -5.41
N LYS A 55 1.50 21.35 -5.72
CA LYS A 55 1.99 21.08 -7.08
C LYS A 55 1.68 19.65 -7.49
N VAL A 56 1.95 18.68 -6.62
CA VAL A 56 1.64 17.26 -6.86
C VAL A 56 0.14 17.09 -7.00
N GLU A 57 -0.65 17.70 -6.12
CA GLU A 57 -2.11 17.66 -6.17
C GLU A 57 -2.66 18.19 -7.51
N SER A 58 -2.19 19.37 -7.94
CA SER A 58 -2.58 19.95 -9.23
C SER A 58 -2.10 19.19 -10.47
N SER A 59 -1.16 18.25 -10.28
CA SER A 59 -0.57 17.43 -11.35
C SER A 59 -1.32 16.11 -11.55
N ILE A 60 -2.38 15.86 -10.78
CA ILE A 60 -3.11 14.59 -10.77
C ILE A 60 -4.61 14.85 -11.01
N GLN A 61 -5.25 13.98 -11.79
CA GLN A 61 -6.70 13.98 -11.97
C GLN A 61 -7.26 12.56 -11.90
N VAL A 62 -8.46 12.41 -11.35
CA VAL A 62 -9.22 11.15 -11.42
C VAL A 62 -10.11 11.21 -12.66
N LEU A 63 -9.91 10.28 -13.58
CA LEU A 63 -10.61 10.23 -14.86
C LEU A 63 -11.21 8.85 -15.09
N ASP A 64 -12.24 8.77 -15.93
CA ASP A 64 -12.74 7.49 -16.42
C ASP A 64 -11.64 6.84 -17.29
N THR A 65 -11.31 5.58 -17.02
CA THR A 65 -10.28 4.83 -17.77
C THR A 65 -10.77 4.43 -19.15
N GLY A 66 -12.09 4.43 -19.39
CA GLY A 66 -12.71 3.84 -20.59
C GLY A 66 -12.62 2.32 -20.64
N THR A 67 -12.29 1.68 -19.51
CA THR A 67 -12.15 0.22 -19.37
C THR A 67 -13.04 -0.32 -18.27
N SER A 68 -13.02 -1.64 -18.05
CA SER A 68 -13.69 -2.28 -16.92
C SER A 68 -13.11 -1.90 -15.55
N LYS A 69 -11.93 -1.24 -15.49
CA LYS A 69 -11.37 -0.72 -14.23
C LYS A 69 -12.18 0.46 -13.67
N GLY A 70 -13.07 1.06 -14.46
CA GLY A 70 -13.85 2.22 -14.05
C GLY A 70 -12.97 3.47 -14.05
N TYR A 71 -12.74 4.07 -12.89
CA TYR A 71 -11.95 5.30 -12.76
C TYR A 71 -10.51 5.00 -12.40
N GLY A 72 -9.61 5.87 -12.83
CA GLY A 72 -8.18 5.78 -12.59
C GLY A 72 -7.60 7.14 -12.31
N THR A 73 -6.38 7.15 -11.79
CA THR A 73 -5.66 8.36 -11.45
C THR A 73 -4.62 8.64 -12.52
N PHE A 74 -4.67 9.80 -13.15
CA PHE A 74 -3.80 10.16 -14.27
C PHE A 74 -2.96 11.40 -13.96
N CYS A 75 -1.72 11.34 -14.42
CA CYS A 75 -0.76 12.43 -14.34
C CYS A 75 -1.08 13.48 -15.44
N VAL A 76 -1.37 14.72 -15.07
CA VAL A 76 -1.63 15.84 -16.00
C VAL A 76 -0.49 16.84 -16.09
N ALA A 77 0.49 16.73 -15.20
CA ALA A 77 1.79 17.41 -15.25
C ALA A 77 2.85 16.49 -14.64
N THR A 78 4.08 16.49 -15.16
CA THR A 78 5.13 15.56 -14.72
C THR A 78 5.32 15.55 -13.20
N LEU A 79 5.34 14.36 -12.60
CA LEU A 79 5.62 14.16 -11.19
C LEU A 79 7.04 13.66 -10.98
N GLU A 80 7.72 14.20 -9.97
CA GLU A 80 9.05 13.75 -9.58
C GLU A 80 9.02 12.35 -8.96
N SER A 81 10.17 11.67 -8.97
CA SER A 81 10.35 10.44 -8.20
C SER A 81 10.23 10.70 -6.69
N ARG A 82 9.64 9.77 -5.95
CA ARG A 82 9.39 9.84 -4.51
C ARG A 82 8.50 11.01 -4.07
N ALA A 83 7.69 11.55 -4.98
CA ALA A 83 6.66 12.51 -4.64
C ALA A 83 5.61 11.84 -3.74
N PHE A 84 5.26 12.48 -2.61
CA PHE A 84 4.24 11.98 -1.70
C PHE A 84 2.84 12.17 -2.27
N LEU A 85 2.07 11.09 -2.35
CA LEU A 85 0.73 11.02 -2.94
C LEU A 85 -0.39 10.99 -1.88
N GLY A 86 -0.05 11.07 -0.59
CA GLY A 86 -1.02 11.04 0.49
C GLY A 86 -1.06 9.71 1.23
N PHE A 87 -1.92 9.68 2.26
CA PHE A 87 -2.24 8.47 3.01
C PHE A 87 -3.46 7.79 2.39
N TYR A 88 -3.53 6.46 2.46
CA TYR A 88 -4.73 5.72 2.13
C TYR A 88 -5.81 6.04 3.17
N GLU A 89 -6.86 6.72 2.73
CA GLU A 89 -7.95 7.18 3.59
C GLU A 89 -9.05 6.13 3.66
N GLY A 90 -9.47 5.79 4.87
CA GLY A 90 -10.55 4.83 5.05
C GLY A 90 -10.91 4.60 6.51
N THR A 91 -12.01 3.88 6.73
CA THR A 91 -12.43 3.46 8.06
C THR A 91 -11.59 2.27 8.50
N LEU A 92 -11.00 2.33 9.69
CA LEU A 92 -10.26 1.21 10.26
C LEU A 92 -11.20 0.07 10.64
N ARG A 93 -10.90 -1.15 10.18
CA ARG A 93 -11.66 -2.37 10.44
C ARG A 93 -10.78 -3.48 10.99
N SER A 94 -11.37 -4.35 11.81
CA SER A 94 -10.74 -5.59 12.30
C SER A 94 -11.09 -6.83 11.48
N THR A 95 -12.15 -6.78 10.67
CA THR A 95 -12.58 -7.82 9.72
C THR A 95 -13.20 -7.16 8.49
N ILE A 96 -13.36 -7.95 7.42
CA ILE A 96 -14.04 -7.56 6.19
C ILE A 96 -15.26 -8.44 5.88
N ASP A 97 -15.58 -9.40 6.76
CA ASP A 97 -16.64 -10.39 6.54
C ASP A 97 -18.05 -9.77 6.45
N ASP A 98 -18.23 -8.59 7.06
CA ASP A 98 -19.48 -7.83 7.08
C ASP A 98 -19.61 -6.83 5.93
N LEU A 99 -18.61 -6.74 5.04
CA LEU A 99 -18.60 -5.78 3.95
C LEU A 99 -19.24 -6.34 2.69
N GLU A 100 -20.19 -5.61 2.14
CA GLU A 100 -20.83 -5.93 0.86
C GLU A 100 -19.88 -5.69 -0.33
N ASN A 101 -18.96 -4.74 -0.20
CA ASN A 101 -17.96 -4.41 -1.21
C ASN A 101 -16.55 -4.42 -0.59
N THR A 102 -15.61 -5.13 -1.22
CA THR A 102 -14.22 -5.27 -0.77
C THR A 102 -13.19 -4.79 -1.81
N GLU A 103 -13.60 -3.98 -2.78
CA GLU A 103 -12.73 -3.43 -3.84
C GLU A 103 -11.74 -2.38 -3.29
N TYR A 104 -12.11 -1.64 -2.25
CA TYR A 104 -11.32 -0.54 -1.67
C TYR A 104 -10.75 -0.89 -0.30
N ILE A 105 -10.35 -2.16 -0.14
CA ILE A 105 -9.81 -2.68 1.12
C ILE A 105 -8.30 -2.72 1.05
N MET A 106 -7.66 -1.95 1.93
CA MET A 106 -6.23 -1.99 2.15
C MET A 106 -5.92 -2.80 3.40
N SER A 107 -5.26 -3.94 3.23
CA SER A 107 -4.73 -4.72 4.34
C SER A 107 -3.56 -4.00 5.01
N ILE A 108 -3.61 -3.88 6.33
CA ILE A 108 -2.52 -3.40 7.19
C ILE A 108 -2.22 -4.43 8.28
N GLU A 109 -1.10 -4.30 8.98
CA GLU A 109 -0.66 -5.26 10.00
C GLU A 109 -0.62 -6.72 9.50
N GLY A 110 -0.26 -6.95 8.23
CA GLY A 110 -0.21 -8.29 7.64
C GLY A 110 -1.58 -8.97 7.52
N GLY A 111 -2.67 -8.19 7.47
CA GLY A 111 -4.03 -8.72 7.38
C GLY A 111 -4.75 -8.84 8.72
N ALA A 112 -4.15 -8.39 9.83
CA ALA A 112 -4.86 -8.31 11.11
C ALA A 112 -5.88 -7.16 11.15
N LYS A 113 -5.67 -6.12 10.34
CA LYS A 113 -6.56 -4.95 10.22
C LYS A 113 -6.65 -4.49 8.78
N TYR A 114 -7.65 -3.66 8.51
CA TYR A 114 -7.96 -3.16 7.18
C TYR A 114 -8.36 -1.70 7.21
N LEU A 115 -8.07 -0.96 6.14
CA LEU A 115 -8.66 0.35 5.86
C LEU A 115 -9.68 0.18 4.74
N ASP A 116 -10.91 0.62 5.01
CA ASP A 116 -12.05 0.60 4.09
C ASP A 116 -12.22 1.99 3.47
N GLY A 117 -11.76 2.14 2.22
CA GLY A 117 -11.76 3.38 1.47
C GLY A 117 -13.00 3.61 0.61
N PHE A 118 -14.04 2.76 0.69
CA PHE A 118 -15.17 2.77 -0.24
C PHE A 118 -15.89 4.13 -0.29
N GLU A 119 -16.21 4.71 0.87
CA GLU A 119 -16.87 6.02 0.96
C GLU A 119 -16.00 7.13 0.36
N ARG A 120 -14.68 7.08 0.59
CA ARG A 120 -13.75 8.07 0.04
C ARG A 120 -13.66 7.97 -1.48
N ALA A 121 -13.70 6.77 -2.03
CA ALA A 121 -13.61 6.51 -3.48
C ALA A 121 -14.82 7.04 -4.27
N GLN A 122 -15.91 7.40 -3.59
CA GLN A 122 -17.07 8.02 -4.25
C GLN A 122 -16.79 9.46 -4.70
N ASP A 123 -15.91 10.18 -3.99
CA ASP A 123 -15.50 11.53 -4.37
C ASP A 123 -14.30 11.52 -5.33
N ARG A 124 -14.62 11.63 -6.62
CA ARG A 124 -13.67 11.67 -7.73
C ARG A 124 -13.22 13.08 -8.10
N THR A 125 -13.71 14.11 -7.40
CA THR A 125 -13.31 15.50 -7.67
C THR A 125 -11.93 15.81 -7.11
N THR A 126 -11.55 15.07 -6.06
CA THR A 126 -10.26 15.22 -5.37
C THR A 126 -9.56 13.88 -5.37
N PHE A 127 -8.31 13.85 -5.82
CA PHE A 127 -7.49 12.64 -5.75
C PHE A 127 -7.28 12.18 -4.31
N SER A 128 -7.18 10.87 -4.14
CA SER A 128 -6.77 10.17 -2.91
C SER A 128 -6.24 8.80 -3.34
N PRO A 129 -5.28 8.20 -2.60
CA PRO A 129 -4.72 6.89 -2.95
C PRO A 129 -5.73 5.76 -3.14
N VAL A 130 -6.97 5.92 -2.66
CA VAL A 130 -8.07 4.98 -2.93
C VAL A 130 -8.42 4.84 -4.42
N HIS A 131 -8.04 5.81 -5.25
CA HIS A 131 -8.29 5.84 -6.69
C HIS A 131 -7.14 5.30 -7.54
N LEU A 132 -6.06 4.82 -6.91
CA LEU A 132 -4.95 4.21 -7.63
C LEU A 132 -5.36 2.80 -8.06
N ASN A 133 -5.21 2.49 -9.34
CA ASN A 133 -5.54 1.17 -9.87
C ASN A 133 -4.39 0.17 -9.70
N HIS A 134 -4.71 -1.09 -9.95
CA HIS A 134 -3.71 -2.14 -9.98
C HIS A 134 -2.81 -2.06 -11.22
N ALA A 135 -1.52 -2.29 -10.99
CA ALA A 135 -0.59 -2.83 -11.98
C ALA A 135 0.32 -3.88 -11.33
N ASP A 136 0.73 -4.88 -12.09
CA ASP A 136 1.70 -5.89 -11.63
C ASP A 136 3.03 -5.27 -11.24
N LYS A 137 3.65 -5.73 -10.15
CA LYS A 137 4.91 -5.18 -9.62
C LYS A 137 6.03 -5.04 -10.66
N GLU A 138 6.15 -6.03 -11.54
CA GLU A 138 7.19 -6.07 -12.58
C GLU A 138 6.81 -5.30 -13.86
N SER A 139 5.57 -4.77 -13.92
CA SER A 139 5.11 -3.98 -15.05
C SER A 139 5.63 -2.53 -14.96
N PRO A 140 5.98 -1.89 -16.09
CA PRO A 140 6.31 -0.46 -16.11
C PRO A 140 5.18 0.46 -15.64
N GLN A 141 3.94 -0.04 -15.61
CA GLN A 141 2.78 0.70 -15.08
C GLN A 141 2.74 0.72 -13.54
N CYS A 142 3.41 -0.20 -12.84
CA CYS A 142 3.50 -0.16 -11.38
C CYS A 142 4.51 0.90 -10.95
N ASN A 143 4.01 2.13 -10.88
CA ASN A 143 4.81 3.34 -10.74
C ASN A 143 4.57 4.07 -9.40
N CYS A 144 3.80 3.46 -8.50
CA CYS A 144 3.59 3.93 -7.14
C CYS A 144 4.16 2.93 -6.11
N LEU A 145 4.75 3.48 -5.04
CA LEU A 145 5.23 2.75 -3.87
C LEU A 145 4.20 2.84 -2.76
N ARG A 146 3.90 1.69 -2.16
CA ARG A 146 3.12 1.58 -0.93
C ARG A 146 4.07 1.43 0.26
N VAL A 147 4.00 2.34 1.22
CA VAL A 147 4.84 2.32 2.43
C VAL A 147 3.95 2.23 3.66
N LEU A 148 4.16 1.18 4.47
CA LEU A 148 3.49 1.04 5.76
C LEU A 148 4.11 2.01 6.77
N CYS A 149 3.27 2.72 7.53
CA CYS A 149 3.75 3.60 8.60
C CYS A 149 4.27 2.76 9.79
N ASP A 150 5.25 3.28 10.54
CA ASP A 150 5.86 2.57 11.68
C ASP A 150 4.87 2.26 12.80
N ASP A 151 3.83 3.09 12.98
CA ASP A 151 2.74 2.84 13.93
C ASP A 151 1.68 1.84 13.41
N VAL A 152 1.89 1.32 12.19
CA VAL A 152 1.14 0.29 11.47
C VAL A 152 -0.36 0.57 11.32
N LYS A 153 -0.80 1.81 11.51
CA LYS A 153 -2.22 2.18 11.37
C LYS A 153 -2.57 2.78 10.02
N ASN A 154 -1.56 3.14 9.24
CA ASN A 154 -1.72 3.90 8.01
C ASN A 154 -0.77 3.41 6.92
N VAL A 155 -1.12 3.78 5.69
CA VAL A 155 -0.35 3.46 4.49
C VAL A 155 -0.12 4.75 3.74
N ALA A 156 1.13 5.07 3.43
CA ALA A 156 1.52 6.21 2.62
C ALA A 156 1.84 5.76 1.20
N PHE A 157 1.51 6.59 0.22
CA PHE A 157 1.82 6.36 -1.18
C PHE A 157 2.81 7.39 -1.71
N PHE A 158 3.70 6.93 -2.58
CA PHE A 158 4.69 7.75 -3.25
C PHE A 158 4.83 7.34 -4.71
N THR A 159 5.33 8.21 -5.58
CA THR A 159 5.82 7.77 -6.90
C THR A 159 7.11 6.96 -6.76
N SER A 160 7.28 5.89 -7.53
CA SER A 160 8.49 5.06 -7.54
C SER A 160 9.59 5.61 -8.47
N ARG A 161 9.17 6.42 -9.45
CA ARG A 161 9.99 7.07 -10.46
C ARG A 161 9.33 8.38 -10.89
N GLN A 162 9.98 9.11 -11.78
CA GLN A 162 9.32 10.22 -12.49
C GLN A 162 8.14 9.68 -13.31
N ILE A 163 7.02 10.40 -13.28
CA ILE A 163 5.78 10.05 -14.00
C ILE A 163 5.50 11.13 -15.03
N GLU A 164 5.36 10.71 -16.29
CA GLU A 164 5.08 11.59 -17.41
C GLU A 164 3.60 11.90 -17.54
N VAL A 165 3.31 12.98 -18.26
CA VAL A 165 1.93 13.41 -18.55
C VAL A 165 1.20 12.30 -19.33
N GLY A 166 -0.01 11.98 -18.89
CA GLY A 166 -0.88 10.96 -19.47
C GLY A 166 -0.69 9.57 -18.89
N GLU A 167 0.36 9.32 -18.10
CA GLU A 167 0.51 8.04 -17.41
C GLU A 167 -0.54 7.88 -16.29
N GLU A 168 -1.05 6.65 -16.14
CA GLU A 168 -1.89 6.26 -14.99
C GLU A 168 -0.99 5.94 -13.79
N LEU A 169 -1.36 6.43 -12.61
CA LEU A 169 -0.74 6.09 -11.34
C LEU A 169 -1.32 4.77 -10.83
N CYS A 170 -0.48 3.73 -10.79
CA CYS A 170 -0.88 2.39 -10.39
C CYS A 170 0.11 1.78 -9.39
N PHE A 171 -0.39 0.85 -8.58
CA PHE A 171 0.42 0.08 -7.65
C PHE A 171 0.04 -1.40 -7.65
N ASP A 172 0.92 -2.24 -7.11
CA ASP A 172 0.61 -3.64 -6.90
C ASP A 172 -0.29 -3.83 -5.67
N TYR A 173 -1.54 -4.26 -5.90
CA TYR A 173 -2.51 -4.57 -4.86
C TYR A 173 -2.05 -5.77 -4.01
N GLY A 174 -1.17 -6.61 -4.58
CA GLY A 174 -0.65 -7.81 -3.97
C GLY A 174 -1.53 -9.03 -4.21
N ASN A 175 -0.92 -10.20 -4.13
CA ASN A 175 -1.57 -11.47 -4.47
C ASN A 175 -2.83 -11.78 -3.65
N ASN A 176 -2.88 -11.35 -2.38
CA ASN A 176 -4.03 -11.61 -1.51
C ASN A 176 -5.33 -10.96 -2.02
N TYR A 177 -5.24 -9.81 -2.69
CA TYR A 177 -6.41 -9.16 -3.29
C TYR A 177 -7.01 -10.00 -4.43
N TRP A 178 -6.14 -10.70 -5.18
CA TRP A 178 -6.51 -11.44 -6.37
C TRP A 178 -7.03 -12.86 -6.09
N ILE A 179 -6.97 -13.34 -4.84
CA ILE A 179 -7.50 -14.66 -4.48
C ILE A 179 -9.01 -14.68 -4.75
N GLY A 180 -9.44 -15.52 -5.68
CA GLY A 180 -10.84 -15.62 -6.14
C GLY A 180 -11.25 -14.55 -7.16
N ARG A 181 -10.33 -13.67 -7.57
CA ARG A 181 -10.51 -12.62 -8.60
C ARG A 181 -9.47 -12.73 -9.71
N GLU A 182 -8.86 -13.90 -9.89
CA GLU A 182 -7.69 -14.05 -10.77
C GLU A 182 -8.00 -13.69 -12.24
N GLN A 183 -9.26 -13.82 -12.66
CA GLN A 183 -9.73 -13.48 -14.00
C GLN A 183 -9.89 -11.96 -14.23
N GLU A 184 -9.98 -11.17 -13.16
CA GLU A 184 -10.16 -9.72 -13.18
C GLU A 184 -8.82 -8.97 -13.14
N LYS A 185 -7.71 -9.71 -12.98
CA LYS A 185 -6.37 -9.13 -12.93
C LYS A 185 -5.96 -8.67 -14.33
N ILE A 186 -5.98 -7.35 -14.53
CA ILE A 186 -5.67 -6.66 -15.80
C ILE A 186 -4.41 -5.82 -15.69
#